data_AF-A0AAU7DYZ9-F1
#
_entry.id   AF-A0AAU7DYZ9-F1
#
_cell.length_a   1.000
_cell.length_b   1.000
_cell.length_c   1.000
_cell.angle_alpha   90.00
_cell.angle_beta   90.00
_cell.angle_gamma   90.00
#
_symmetry.space_group_name_H-M   'P 1'
#
loop_
_entity.id
_entity.type
_entity.pdbx_description
1 polymer ?
#
loop_
_entity_poly.entity_id
_entity_poly.type
_entity_poly.pdbx_seq_one_letter_code
_entity_poly.pdbx_strand_id
1 'polypeptide(L)'
;MSRKLLAIPVVVLLALTTACNSRFTVDDIDFSTLSDFQREILDDGIVMHSEYESAMLHTRDCYGEAGFEVGAMEISKGLLSFEAEISYEGLADPEAADRKALAAIRQCDIEYSQIVGLVWTESLSG
;
A
#
# COMPACT_ATOMS: atom_id res chain seq x y z
N MET A 1 56.92 -2.40 32.83
CA MET A 1 55.64 -3.12 32.67
C MET A 1 54.98 -2.65 31.38
N SER A 2 55.22 -3.36 30.26
CA SER A 2 54.65 -3.01 28.95
C SER A 2 53.42 -3.87 28.68
N ARG A 3 52.23 -3.25 28.64
CA ARG A 3 51.00 -3.90 28.18
C ARG A 3 51.01 -3.92 26.65
N LYS A 4 51.07 -5.12 26.07
CA LYS A 4 50.94 -5.36 24.62
C LYS A 4 49.46 -5.19 24.24
N LEU A 5 49.17 -4.29 23.30
CA LEU A 5 47.87 -4.15 22.65
C LEU A 5 47.71 -5.30 21.64
N LEU A 6 46.71 -6.15 21.84
CA LEU A 6 46.29 -7.17 20.88
C LEU A 6 45.30 -6.53 19.91
N ALA A 7 45.70 -6.43 18.63
CA ALA A 7 44.81 -6.03 17.54
C ALA A 7 43.82 -7.16 17.25
N ILE A 8 42.52 -6.88 17.38
CA ILE A 8 41.44 -7.80 17.02
C ILE A 8 41.15 -7.60 15.53
N PRO A 9 41.26 -8.63 14.67
CA PRO A 9 40.85 -8.50 13.28
C PRO A 9 39.32 -8.39 13.21
N VAL A 10 38.84 -7.23 12.76
CA VAL A 10 37.43 -7.02 12.40
C VAL A 10 37.18 -7.79 11.10
N VAL A 11 36.49 -8.92 11.20
CA VAL A 11 35.99 -9.66 10.04
C VAL A 11 34.70 -8.99 9.59
N VAL A 12 34.77 -8.23 8.48
CA VAL A 12 33.59 -7.68 7.82
C VAL A 12 32.98 -8.80 6.96
N LEU A 13 31.92 -9.44 7.46
CA LEU A 13 31.07 -10.30 6.64
C LEU A 13 30.19 -9.39 5.75
N LEU A 14 30.55 -9.25 4.47
CA LEU A 14 29.61 -8.78 3.46
C LEU A 14 28.61 -9.91 3.16
N ALA A 15 27.45 -9.87 3.79
CA ALA A 15 26.30 -10.65 3.35
C ALA A 15 25.72 -9.98 2.09
N LEU A 16 26.04 -10.51 0.92
CA LEU A 16 25.34 -10.22 -0.33
C LEU A 16 23.93 -10.80 -0.21
N THR A 17 22.97 -10.02 0.26
CA THR A 17 21.56 -10.37 0.13
C THR A 17 21.19 -10.18 -1.33
N THR A 18 21.19 -11.27 -2.09
CA THR A 18 20.51 -11.33 -3.39
C THR A 18 19.04 -11.05 -3.14
N ALA A 19 18.61 -9.82 -3.40
CA ALA A 19 17.21 -9.48 -3.50
C ALA A 19 16.59 -10.35 -4.60
N CYS A 20 15.74 -11.29 -4.21
CA CYS A 20 14.94 -12.05 -5.15
C CYS A 20 13.93 -11.06 -5.75
N ASN A 21 14.18 -10.62 -6.98
CA ASN A 21 13.22 -9.82 -7.76
C ASN A 21 12.11 -10.76 -8.24
N SER A 22 11.24 -11.22 -7.33
CA SER A 22 9.99 -11.85 -7.72
C SER A 22 9.14 -10.77 -8.37
N ARG A 23 8.97 -10.84 -9.69
CA ARG A 23 7.95 -10.08 -10.40
C ARG A 23 6.62 -10.67 -9.94
N PHE A 24 5.84 -9.88 -9.20
CA PHE A 24 4.45 -10.21 -8.92
C PHE A 24 3.70 -10.25 -10.24
N THR A 25 2.91 -11.30 -10.45
CA THR A 25 2.03 -11.45 -11.60
C THR A 25 0.59 -11.59 -11.13
N VAL A 26 -0.38 -11.25 -11.97
CA VAL A 26 -1.82 -11.47 -11.70
C VAL A 26 -2.11 -12.93 -11.27
N ASP A 27 -1.36 -13.90 -11.80
CA ASP A 27 -1.47 -15.32 -11.45
C ASP A 27 -1.13 -15.64 -9.98
N ASP A 28 -0.45 -14.72 -9.28
CA ASP A 28 -0.11 -14.84 -7.86
C ASP A 28 -1.22 -14.34 -6.91
N ILE A 29 -2.33 -13.80 -7.44
CA ILE A 29 -3.46 -13.29 -6.65
C ILE A 29 -4.29 -14.45 -6.08
N ASP A 30 -4.41 -14.49 -4.76
CA ASP A 30 -5.37 -15.38 -4.09
C ASP A 30 -6.78 -14.78 -4.12
N PHE A 31 -7.58 -15.19 -5.11
CA PHE A 31 -8.96 -14.73 -5.30
C PHE A 31 -9.88 -14.99 -4.10
N SER A 32 -9.51 -15.91 -3.19
CA SER A 32 -10.29 -16.17 -1.98
C SER A 32 -10.16 -15.06 -0.92
N THR A 33 -9.14 -14.21 -1.06
CA THR A 33 -8.86 -13.10 -0.14
C THR A 33 -9.42 -11.75 -0.61
N LEU A 34 -9.97 -11.71 -1.82
CA LEU A 34 -10.57 -10.50 -2.39
C LEU A 34 -11.87 -10.14 -1.68
N SER A 35 -12.09 -8.84 -1.52
CA SER A 35 -13.43 -8.33 -1.22
C SER A 35 -14.41 -8.66 -2.35
N ASP A 36 -15.70 -8.55 -2.08
CA ASP A 36 -16.72 -8.74 -3.12
C ASP A 36 -16.59 -7.70 -4.24
N PHE A 37 -16.22 -6.46 -3.91
CA PHE A 37 -15.96 -5.40 -4.87
C PHE A 37 -14.78 -5.73 -5.80
N GLN A 38 -13.66 -6.17 -5.23
CA GLN A 38 -12.48 -6.54 -6.02
C GLN A 38 -12.74 -7.76 -6.90
N ARG A 39 -13.51 -8.73 -6.39
CA ARG A 39 -13.90 -9.92 -7.15
C ARG A 39 -14.75 -9.56 -8.36
N GLU A 40 -15.65 -8.59 -8.24
CA GLU A 40 -16.46 -8.09 -9.36
C GLU A 40 -15.60 -7.41 -10.43
N ILE A 41 -14.67 -6.53 -10.02
CA ILE A 41 -13.77 -5.84 -10.96
C ILE A 41 -12.81 -6.81 -11.66
N LEU A 42 -12.33 -7.84 -10.96
CA LEU A 42 -11.27 -8.73 -11.45
C LEU A 42 -11.81 -10.01 -12.10
N ASP A 43 -13.11 -10.10 -12.37
CA ASP A 43 -13.76 -11.32 -12.90
C ASP A 43 -13.18 -11.76 -14.26
N ASP A 44 -12.84 -10.80 -15.12
CA ASP A 44 -12.22 -11.06 -16.43
C ASP A 44 -10.68 -10.96 -16.42
N GLY A 45 -10.09 -10.66 -15.26
CA GLY A 45 -8.66 -10.49 -15.05
C GLY A 45 -8.05 -9.23 -15.68
N ILE A 46 -8.86 -8.31 -16.22
CA ILE A 46 -8.41 -7.07 -16.86
C ILE A 46 -9.06 -5.89 -16.13
N VAL A 47 -8.24 -4.93 -15.68
CA VAL A 47 -8.77 -3.70 -15.10
C VAL A 47 -8.86 -2.62 -16.16
N MET A 48 -10.07 -2.20 -16.50
CA MET A 48 -10.32 -1.02 -17.32
C MET A 48 -10.09 0.27 -16.53
N HIS A 49 -9.83 1.38 -17.23
CA HIS A 49 -9.66 2.68 -16.58
C HIS A 49 -10.84 3.06 -15.68
N SER A 50 -12.08 2.80 -16.10
CA SER A 50 -13.28 3.10 -15.31
C SER A 50 -13.39 2.25 -14.03
N GLU A 51 -12.89 1.01 -14.06
CA GLU A 51 -12.89 0.12 -12.88
C GLU A 51 -11.79 0.53 -11.90
N TYR A 52 -10.61 0.89 -12.41
CA TYR A 52 -9.56 1.49 -11.60
C TYR A 52 -10.00 2.81 -10.96
N GLU A 53 -10.65 3.69 -11.74
CA GLU A 53 -11.21 4.94 -11.25
C GLU A 53 -12.28 4.70 -10.17
N SER A 54 -13.19 3.75 -10.41
CA SER A 54 -14.20 3.35 -9.43
C SER A 54 -13.57 2.86 -8.13
N ALA A 55 -12.56 1.98 -8.21
CA ALA A 55 -11.85 1.48 -7.03
C ALA A 55 -11.20 2.61 -6.23
N MET A 56 -10.54 3.56 -6.90
CA MET A 56 -9.91 4.69 -6.24
C MET A 56 -10.92 5.68 -5.64
N LEU A 57 -12.07 5.89 -6.28
CA LEU A 57 -13.16 6.69 -5.72
C LEU A 57 -13.73 6.04 -4.45
N HIS A 58 -13.98 4.73 -4.47
CA HIS A 58 -14.45 4.00 -3.29
C HIS A 58 -13.42 4.01 -2.15
N THR A 59 -12.12 3.88 -2.43
CA THR A 59 -11.08 4.05 -1.40
C THR A 59 -11.11 5.46 -0.81
N ARG A 60 -11.18 6.49 -1.65
CA ARG A 60 -11.25 7.89 -1.21
C ARG A 60 -12.47 8.15 -0.34
N ASP A 61 -13.64 7.67 -0.74
CA ASP A 61 -14.87 7.84 0.01
C ASP A 61 -14.82 7.07 1.34
N CYS A 62 -14.24 5.86 1.36
CA CYS A 62 -13.99 5.08 2.58
C CYS A 62 -13.08 5.82 3.58
N TYR A 63 -12.05 6.53 3.10
CA TYR A 63 -11.22 7.38 3.96
C TYR A 63 -12.04 8.54 4.54
N GLY A 64 -12.90 9.17 3.74
CA GLY A 64 -13.83 10.20 4.22
C GLY A 64 -14.75 9.69 5.33
N GLU A 65 -15.33 8.50 5.15
CA GLU A 65 -16.16 7.83 6.16
C GLU A 65 -15.40 7.47 7.44
N ALA A 66 -14.10 7.16 7.31
CA ALA A 66 -13.21 6.92 8.44
C ALA A 66 -12.77 8.20 9.19
N GLY A 67 -13.17 9.38 8.71
CA GLY A 67 -12.92 10.67 9.37
C GLY A 67 -11.71 11.44 8.84
N PHE A 68 -11.19 11.07 7.68
CA PHE A 68 -10.15 11.85 6.99
C PHE A 68 -10.78 13.01 6.21
N GLU A 69 -10.10 14.14 6.15
CA GLU A 69 -10.36 15.17 5.16
C GLU A 69 -9.71 14.74 3.84
N VAL A 70 -10.54 14.43 2.84
CA VAL A 70 -10.08 13.89 1.55
C VAL A 70 -10.11 14.94 0.45
N GLY A 71 -8.99 15.04 -0.27
CA GLY A 71 -8.82 15.94 -1.40
C GLY A 71 -9.53 15.47 -2.68
N ALA A 72 -9.28 16.19 -3.77
CA ALA A 72 -9.72 15.78 -5.09
C ALA A 72 -8.86 14.62 -5.61
N MET A 73 -9.44 13.83 -6.53
CA MET A 73 -8.68 12.85 -7.30
C MET A 73 -7.76 13.55 -8.28
N GLU A 74 -6.50 13.13 -8.34
CA GLU A 74 -5.49 13.60 -9.26
C GLU A 74 -4.93 12.43 -10.07
N ILE A 75 -4.53 12.70 -11.31
CA ILE A 75 -3.88 11.72 -12.18
C ILE A 75 -2.43 12.12 -12.45
N SER A 76 -1.51 11.20 -12.20
CA SER A 76 -0.08 11.39 -12.48
C SER A 76 0.49 10.11 -13.06
N LYS A 77 1.05 10.19 -14.28
CA LYS A 77 1.64 9.05 -15.00
C LYS A 77 0.69 7.83 -15.12
N GLY A 78 -0.61 8.08 -15.32
CA GLY A 78 -1.62 7.03 -15.44
C GLY A 78 -2.07 6.42 -14.11
N LEU A 79 -1.56 6.90 -12.98
CA LEU A 79 -2.00 6.51 -11.64
C LEU A 79 -2.91 7.58 -11.06
N LEU A 80 -3.98 7.13 -10.44
CA LEU A 80 -4.91 7.96 -9.70
C LEU A 80 -4.49 8.00 -8.23
N SER A 81 -4.52 9.19 -7.64
CA SER A 81 -4.20 9.42 -6.22
C SER A 81 -5.06 10.53 -5.64
N PHE A 82 -5.11 10.61 -4.33
CA PHE A 82 -5.75 11.71 -3.60
C PHE A 82 -4.98 11.97 -2.31
N GLU A 83 -5.06 13.21 -1.80
CA GLU A 83 -4.55 13.56 -0.48
C GLU A 83 -5.60 13.21 0.58
N ALA A 84 -5.16 12.75 1.74
CA ALA A 84 -6.01 12.49 2.89
C ALA A 84 -5.30 12.93 4.17
N GLU A 85 -5.95 13.78 4.94
CA GLU A 85 -5.43 14.34 6.18
C GLU A 85 -6.32 14.00 7.36
N ILE A 86 -5.73 13.82 8.54
CA ILE A 86 -6.46 13.64 9.79
C ILE A 86 -5.76 14.41 10.90
N SER A 87 -6.52 15.18 11.68
CA SER A 87 -5.98 15.92 12.82
C SER A 87 -6.17 15.11 14.10
N TYR A 88 -5.09 15.03 14.89
CA TYR A 88 -5.12 14.45 16.23
C TYR A 88 -5.08 15.52 17.34
N GLU A 89 -5.22 16.79 16.97
CA GLU A 89 -5.18 17.89 17.93
C GLU A 89 -6.29 17.76 18.97
N GLY A 90 -5.95 17.95 20.24
CA GLY A 90 -6.91 17.89 21.35
C GLY A 90 -7.34 16.48 21.76
N LEU A 91 -6.84 15.42 21.12
CA LEU A 91 -7.10 14.04 21.53
C LEU A 91 -6.32 13.67 22.79
N ALA A 92 -6.98 12.96 23.71
CA ALA A 92 -6.37 12.49 24.95
C ALA A 92 -5.28 11.41 24.72
N ASP A 93 -5.38 10.67 23.61
CA ASP A 93 -4.42 9.64 23.19
C ASP A 93 -4.25 9.67 21.65
N PRO A 94 -3.37 10.56 21.13
CA PRO A 94 -3.10 10.68 19.70
C PRO A 94 -2.51 9.40 19.08
N GLU A 95 -1.73 8.62 19.82
CA GLU A 95 -1.12 7.39 19.28
C GLU A 95 -2.17 6.30 19.08
N ALA A 96 -3.14 6.17 19.99
CA ALA A 96 -4.27 5.26 19.79
C ALA A 96 -5.17 5.69 18.63
N ALA A 97 -5.35 7.00 18.42
CA ALA A 97 -6.06 7.53 17.27
C ALA A 97 -5.31 7.20 15.96
N ASP A 98 -3.99 7.40 15.94
CA ASP A 98 -3.15 7.08 14.78
C ASP A 98 -3.20 5.60 14.40
N ARG A 99 -3.10 4.69 15.38
CA ARG A 99 -3.25 3.25 15.11
C ARG A 99 -4.61 2.90 14.50
N LYS A 100 -5.69 3.56 14.93
CA LYS A 100 -7.03 3.37 14.35
C LYS A 100 -7.11 3.93 12.93
N ALA A 101 -6.54 5.11 12.69
CA ALA A 101 -6.47 5.72 11.37
C ALA A 101 -5.71 4.83 10.38
N LEU A 102 -4.55 4.30 10.77
CA LEU A 102 -3.77 3.36 9.97
C LEU A 102 -4.49 2.03 9.70
N ALA A 103 -5.29 1.55 10.66
CA ALA A 103 -6.13 0.37 10.48
C ALA A 103 -7.26 0.65 9.46
N ALA A 104 -7.88 1.83 9.51
CA ALA A 104 -8.92 2.24 8.57
C ALA A 104 -8.37 2.38 7.14
N ILE A 105 -7.22 3.06 6.97
CA ILE A 105 -6.49 3.16 5.70
C ILE A 105 -6.28 1.75 5.12
N ARG A 106 -5.66 0.87 5.90
CA ARG A 106 -5.38 -0.50 5.46
C ARG A 106 -6.65 -1.25 5.06
N GLN A 107 -7.73 -1.10 5.83
CA GLN A 107 -9.00 -1.74 5.52
C GLN A 107 -9.59 -1.23 4.22
N CYS A 108 -9.63 0.10 4.02
CA CYS A 108 -10.13 0.72 2.79
C CYS A 108 -9.29 0.31 1.56
N ASP A 109 -7.97 0.23 1.70
CA ASP A 109 -7.09 -0.23 0.63
C ASP A 109 -7.34 -1.71 0.30
N ILE A 110 -7.37 -2.58 1.32
CA ILE A 110 -7.67 -4.01 1.13
C ILE A 110 -9.02 -4.20 0.45
N GLU A 111 -10.04 -3.44 0.87
CA GLU A 111 -11.40 -3.59 0.38
C GLU A 111 -11.54 -3.16 -1.08
N TYR A 112 -10.84 -2.10 -1.51
CA TYR A 112 -11.13 -1.46 -2.79
C TYR A 112 -9.94 -1.43 -3.75
N SER A 113 -8.83 -0.79 -3.37
CA SER A 113 -7.80 -0.39 -4.33
C SER A 113 -6.57 -1.29 -4.39
N GLN A 114 -6.26 -2.05 -3.34
CA GLN A 114 -4.95 -2.69 -3.20
C GLN A 114 -4.67 -3.65 -4.36
N ILE A 115 -5.55 -4.61 -4.63
CA ILE A 115 -5.31 -5.59 -5.69
C ILE A 115 -5.62 -5.00 -7.06
N VAL A 116 -6.69 -4.22 -7.19
CA VAL A 116 -7.04 -3.54 -8.46
C VAL A 116 -5.89 -2.64 -8.95
N GLY A 117 -5.26 -1.89 -8.04
CA GLY A 117 -4.12 -1.03 -8.35
C GLY A 117 -2.86 -1.78 -8.75
N LEU A 118 -2.63 -2.98 -8.19
CA LEU A 118 -1.53 -3.85 -8.60
C LEU A 118 -1.73 -4.33 -10.06
N VAL A 119 -2.92 -4.85 -10.37
CA VAL A 119 -3.27 -5.31 -11.72
C VAL A 119 -3.23 -4.16 -12.73
N TRP A 120 -3.75 -2.99 -12.36
CA TRP A 120 -3.67 -1.78 -13.19
C TRP A 120 -2.22 -1.38 -13.49
N THR A 121 -1.35 -1.37 -12.49
CA THR A 121 0.06 -0.98 -12.67
C THR A 121 0.82 -1.95 -13.58
N GLU A 122 0.50 -3.25 -13.49
CA GLU A 122 1.03 -4.26 -14.41
C GLU A 122 0.59 -3.99 -15.85
N SER A 123 -0.66 -3.60 -16.07
CA SER A 123 -1.19 -3.24 -17.40
C SER A 123 -0.49 -2.02 -18.03
N LEU A 124 -0.03 -1.06 -17.21
CA LEU A 124 0.71 0.11 -17.69
C LEU A 124 2.17 -0.20 -18.05
N SER A 125 2.68 -1.35 -17.63
CA SER A 125 4.08 -1.76 -17.82
C SER A 125 4.30 -2.65 -19.05
N GLY A 126 3.22 -3.06 -19.73
CA GLY A 126 3.24 -3.83 -20.98
C GLY A 126 3.43 -2.97 -22.22
#